data_AF-A0A6M4FMF3-F1
#
_entry.id   AF-A0A6M4FMF3-F1
#
_cell.length_a   1.000
_cell.length_b   1.000
_cell.length_c   1.000
_cell.angle_alpha   90.00
_cell.angle_beta   90.00
_cell.angle_gamma   90.00
#
_symmetry.space_group_name_H-M   'P 1'
#
loop_
_entity.id
_entity.type
_entity.pdbx_description
1 polymer ?
#
loop_
_entity_poly.entity_id
_entity_poly.type
_entity_poly.pdbx_seq_one_letter_code
_entity_poly.pdbx_strand_id
1 'polypeptide(L)'
;MIRLTTRKMLMPALLALAIAPLSLAASAAPGGSGPHHGHEQRQAIYERAGLDEETRNALEEVHASHREAMRELHREHRAQLDENLDEEQREALKSAMRDAREERMQGHRQAMQERLGALYDRWELDDSERQALAEAREAMMADARELREREFENREERHEAWKEIRHEHHAALAEILNDEQLEELKQAMKPRHKPHHAPRGERPNA
;
A
#
# COMPACT_ATOMS: atom_id res chain seq x y z
N MET A 1 -65.82 30.88 28.07
CA MET A 1 -64.49 31.03 27.45
C MET A 1 -64.61 30.67 25.97
N ILE A 2 -64.83 31.67 25.11
CA ILE A 2 -63.87 32.22 24.12
C ILE A 2 -63.61 31.30 22.91
N ARG A 3 -64.38 31.59 21.85
CA ARG A 3 -64.04 31.88 20.43
C ARG A 3 -63.22 30.92 19.54
N LEU A 4 -63.82 30.70 18.35
CA LEU A 4 -63.31 30.78 16.95
C LEU A 4 -61.87 30.28 16.66
N THR A 5 -61.63 29.49 15.61
CA THR A 5 -61.49 30.05 14.24
C THR A 5 -61.26 28.97 13.16
N THR A 6 -61.81 29.28 11.99
CA THR A 6 -61.60 28.78 10.61
C THR A 6 -60.16 28.88 10.06
N ARG A 7 -59.78 27.98 9.13
CA ARG A 7 -59.22 28.20 7.75
C ARG A 7 -58.42 26.96 7.30
N LYS A 8 -58.73 26.32 6.16
CA LYS A 8 -58.42 26.63 4.74
C LYS A 8 -56.92 26.53 4.35
N MET A 9 -56.66 25.49 3.54
CA MET A 9 -55.70 25.33 2.43
C MET A 9 -54.19 25.40 2.70
N LEU A 10 -53.44 24.42 2.15
CA LEU A 10 -52.48 24.60 1.03
C LEU A 10 -51.84 23.25 0.64
N MET A 11 -51.88 22.93 -0.66
CA MET A 11 -51.13 21.83 -1.31
C MET A 11 -49.62 22.15 -1.33
N PRO A 12 -48.72 21.16 -1.19
CA PRO A 12 -47.32 21.30 -1.55
C PRO A 12 -47.08 20.83 -2.98
N ALA A 13 -46.65 21.73 -3.86
CA ALA A 13 -45.98 21.38 -5.11
C ALA A 13 -44.49 21.14 -4.80
N LEU A 14 -44.03 19.89 -4.88
CA LEU A 14 -42.61 19.55 -4.79
C LEU A 14 -42.02 19.46 -6.20
N LEU A 15 -41.24 20.49 -6.54
CA LEU A 15 -40.45 20.60 -7.76
C LEU A 15 -39.17 19.80 -7.55
N ALA A 16 -39.12 18.57 -8.08
CA ALA A 16 -37.96 17.69 -7.99
C ALA A 16 -36.91 18.10 -9.04
N LEU A 17 -35.87 18.83 -8.59
CA LEU A 17 -34.67 19.07 -9.39
C LEU A 17 -33.74 17.86 -9.21
N ALA A 18 -33.66 17.00 -10.22
CA ALA A 18 -32.81 15.82 -10.24
C ALA A 18 -31.34 16.22 -10.46
N ILE A 19 -30.52 16.17 -9.41
CA ILE A 19 -29.06 16.14 -9.53
C ILE A 19 -28.66 14.68 -9.71
N ALA A 20 -28.33 14.29 -10.94
CA ALA A 20 -27.81 12.95 -11.22
C ALA A 20 -26.31 12.89 -10.82
N PRO A 21 -25.87 11.90 -10.02
CA PRO A 21 -24.45 11.69 -9.75
C PRO A 21 -23.82 10.98 -10.96
N LEU A 22 -22.91 11.68 -11.65
CA LEU A 22 -22.01 11.05 -12.62
C LEU A 22 -21.04 10.15 -11.84
N SER A 23 -21.18 8.84 -12.01
CA SER A 23 -20.26 7.85 -11.44
C SER A 23 -19.01 7.76 -12.32
N LEU A 24 -17.97 8.50 -11.94
CA LEU A 24 -16.64 8.37 -12.53
C LEU A 24 -16.00 7.06 -12.03
N ALA A 25 -15.86 6.07 -12.92
CA ALA A 25 -15.13 4.85 -12.64
C ALA A 25 -13.62 5.13 -12.67
N ALA A 26 -13.01 5.33 -11.50
CA ALA A 26 -11.57 5.49 -11.36
C ALA A 26 -10.87 4.12 -11.37
N SER A 27 -10.17 3.79 -12.45
CA SER A 27 -9.21 2.68 -12.46
C SER A 27 -7.90 3.13 -11.78
N ALA A 28 -7.71 2.76 -10.51
CA ALA A 28 -6.46 3.02 -9.81
C ALA A 28 -5.38 1.98 -10.22
N ALA A 29 -4.33 2.43 -10.91
CA ALA A 29 -3.11 1.66 -11.10
C ALA A 29 -2.25 1.71 -9.81
N PRO A 30 -1.55 0.63 -9.42
CA PRO A 30 -0.80 0.59 -8.17
C PRO A 30 0.57 1.26 -8.36
N GLY A 31 0.82 2.34 -7.64
CA GLY A 31 2.12 3.00 -7.59
C GLY A 31 2.37 3.55 -6.19
N GLY A 32 3.04 2.76 -5.35
CA GLY A 32 3.46 3.20 -4.02
C GLY A 32 4.53 4.28 -4.14
N SER A 33 4.27 5.48 -3.62
CA SER A 33 5.27 6.52 -3.44
C SER A 33 4.86 7.45 -2.29
N GLY A 34 5.83 7.77 -1.44
CA GLY A 34 5.63 8.53 -0.21
C GLY A 34 5.01 9.93 -0.40
N PRO A 35 4.68 10.63 0.71
CA PRO A 35 3.74 11.75 0.74
C PRO A 35 4.07 12.94 -0.19
N HIS A 36 5.34 13.15 -0.55
CA HIS A 36 5.75 14.25 -1.45
C HIS A 36 5.78 13.89 -2.95
N HIS A 37 6.15 12.66 -3.34
CA HIS A 37 6.16 12.27 -4.77
C HIS A 37 4.77 12.02 -5.36
N GLY A 38 3.77 11.78 -4.52
CA GLY A 38 2.41 11.57 -5.02
C GLY A 38 1.84 12.80 -5.73
N HIS A 39 2.27 14.02 -5.37
CA HIS A 39 1.71 15.25 -5.94
C HIS A 39 2.18 15.49 -7.36
N GLU A 40 3.49 15.50 -7.59
CA GLU A 40 4.10 15.69 -8.90
C GLU A 40 3.70 14.59 -9.88
N GLN A 41 3.68 13.33 -9.41
CA GLN A 41 3.24 12.22 -10.23
C GLN A 41 1.75 12.32 -10.62
N ARG A 42 0.88 12.77 -9.70
CA ARG A 42 -0.54 13.01 -10.02
C ARG A 42 -0.71 14.15 -11.03
N GLN A 43 0.04 15.24 -10.87
CA GLN A 43 0.00 16.35 -11.82
C GLN A 43 0.42 15.90 -13.22
N ALA A 44 1.52 15.13 -13.34
CA ALA A 44 1.93 14.54 -14.60
C ALA A 44 0.87 13.60 -15.21
N ILE A 45 0.14 12.85 -14.37
CA ILE A 45 -0.98 12.00 -14.83
C ILE A 45 -2.14 12.85 -15.37
N TYR A 46 -2.47 13.94 -14.68
CA TYR A 46 -3.54 14.83 -15.11
C TYR A 46 -3.23 15.55 -16.41
N GLU A 47 -1.99 16.02 -16.57
CA GLU A 47 -1.49 16.60 -17.82
C GLU A 47 -1.52 15.60 -18.96
N ARG A 48 -1.06 14.37 -18.71
CA ARG A 48 -1.14 13.28 -19.70
C ARG A 48 -2.59 12.94 -20.08
N ALA A 49 -3.52 13.06 -19.14
CA ALA A 49 -4.94 12.85 -19.37
C ALA A 49 -5.63 14.04 -20.07
N GLY A 50 -4.91 15.15 -20.29
CA GLY A 50 -5.45 16.36 -20.93
C GLY A 50 -6.48 17.08 -20.07
N LEU A 51 -6.40 16.95 -18.74
CA LEU A 51 -7.29 17.66 -17.83
C LEU A 51 -6.92 19.15 -17.79
N ASP A 52 -7.92 20.00 -17.95
CA ASP A 52 -7.75 21.45 -17.79
C ASP A 52 -7.35 21.81 -16.35
N GLU A 53 -6.81 23.01 -16.19
CA GLU A 53 -6.31 23.50 -14.90
C GLU A 53 -7.40 23.60 -13.83
N GLU A 54 -8.63 23.99 -14.20
CA GLU A 54 -9.75 24.08 -13.27
C GLU A 54 -10.11 22.71 -12.69
N THR A 55 -10.22 21.69 -13.55
CA THR A 55 -10.49 20.30 -13.18
C THR A 55 -9.36 19.73 -12.33
N ARG A 56 -8.10 20.04 -12.66
CA ARG A 56 -6.94 19.61 -11.86
C ARG A 56 -6.98 20.19 -10.46
N ASN A 57 -7.22 21.50 -10.33
CA ASN A 57 -7.32 22.18 -9.05
C ASN A 57 -8.47 21.62 -8.19
N ALA A 58 -9.64 21.38 -8.80
CA ALA A 58 -10.77 20.77 -8.12
C ALA A 58 -10.45 19.36 -7.58
N LEU A 59 -9.74 18.53 -8.36
CA LEU A 59 -9.31 17.20 -7.90
C LEU A 59 -8.29 17.26 -6.77
N GLU A 60 -7.37 18.23 -6.81
CA GLU A 60 -6.42 18.44 -5.73
C GLU A 60 -7.08 18.83 -4.41
N GLU A 61 -8.08 19.72 -4.47
CA GLU A 61 -8.88 20.10 -3.32
C GLU A 61 -9.62 18.90 -2.74
N VAL A 62 -10.24 18.06 -3.58
CA VAL A 62 -10.88 16.80 -3.15
C VAL A 62 -9.87 15.88 -2.47
N HIS A 63 -8.67 15.73 -3.02
CA HIS A 63 -7.64 14.89 -2.41
C HIS A 63 -7.10 15.48 -1.09
N ALA A 64 -6.95 16.80 -1.00
CA ALA A 64 -6.52 17.47 0.22
C ALA A 64 -7.56 17.31 1.34
N SER A 65 -8.83 17.59 1.03
CA SER A 65 -9.96 17.38 1.92
C SER A 65 -10.06 15.93 2.37
N HIS A 66 -9.92 14.97 1.45
CA HIS A 66 -9.93 13.55 1.81
C HIS A 66 -8.77 13.17 2.76
N ARG A 67 -7.55 13.67 2.51
CA ARG A 67 -6.41 13.44 3.42
C ARG A 67 -6.65 14.03 4.81
N GLU A 68 -7.29 15.19 4.88
CA GLU A 68 -7.64 15.82 6.16
C GLU A 68 -8.70 15.02 6.90
N ALA A 69 -9.78 14.63 6.22
CA ALA A 69 -10.82 13.77 6.77
C ALA A 69 -10.23 12.46 7.31
N MET A 70 -9.33 11.81 6.55
CA MET A 70 -8.67 10.59 7.02
C MET A 70 -7.76 10.85 8.21
N ARG A 71 -7.03 11.97 8.25
CA ARG A 71 -6.17 12.33 9.41
C ARG A 71 -6.99 12.61 10.66
N GLU A 72 -8.16 13.24 10.52
CA GLU A 72 -9.08 13.46 11.62
C GLU A 72 -9.64 12.13 12.12
N LEU A 73 -10.14 11.29 11.21
CA LEU A 73 -10.65 9.96 11.56
C LEU A 73 -9.60 9.10 12.31
N HIS A 74 -8.33 9.14 11.90
CA HIS A 74 -7.26 8.44 12.62
C HIS A 74 -7.00 9.03 14.01
N ARG A 75 -7.12 10.36 14.18
CA ARG A 75 -6.98 11.04 15.46
C ARG A 75 -8.14 10.69 16.39
N GLU A 76 -9.37 10.76 15.90
CA GLU A 76 -10.58 10.34 16.64
C GLU A 76 -10.50 8.87 17.04
N HIS A 77 -10.12 7.98 16.11
CA HIS A 77 -9.97 6.55 16.41
C HIS A 77 -8.92 6.31 17.50
N ARG A 78 -7.78 7.02 17.45
CA ARG A 78 -6.77 6.92 18.49
C ARG A 78 -7.27 7.44 19.83
N ALA A 79 -7.98 8.57 19.86
CA ALA A 79 -8.56 9.12 21.08
C ALA A 79 -9.60 8.15 21.68
N GLN A 80 -10.42 7.51 20.85
CA GLN A 80 -11.35 6.47 21.30
C GLN A 80 -10.62 5.26 21.89
N LEU A 81 -9.49 4.83 21.32
CA LEU A 81 -8.68 3.78 21.93
C LEU A 81 -8.11 4.22 23.29
N ASP A 82 -7.66 5.48 23.41
CA ASP A 82 -7.12 6.04 24.66
C ASP A 82 -8.20 6.24 25.74
N GLU A 83 -9.46 6.43 25.35
CA GLU A 83 -10.60 6.49 26.26
C GLU A 83 -11.03 5.10 26.75
N ASN A 84 -11.00 4.10 25.86
CA ASN A 84 -11.50 2.76 26.17
C ASN A 84 -10.46 1.82 26.77
N LEU A 85 -9.17 2.06 26.55
CA LEU A 85 -8.07 1.21 27.01
C LEU A 85 -7.19 1.95 28.01
N ASP A 86 -6.90 1.28 29.13
CA ASP A 86 -5.85 1.74 30.03
C ASP A 86 -4.44 1.50 29.47
N GLU A 87 -3.41 2.00 30.15
CA GLU A 87 -2.02 1.88 29.70
C GLU A 87 -1.55 0.42 29.55
N GLU A 88 -1.97 -0.45 30.47
CA GLU A 88 -1.58 -1.86 30.45
C GLU A 88 -2.21 -2.58 29.25
N GLN A 89 -3.50 -2.34 29.02
CA GLN A 89 -4.24 -2.89 27.87
C GLN A 89 -3.68 -2.38 26.53
N ARG A 90 -3.26 -1.12 26.45
CA ARG A 90 -2.63 -0.55 25.25
C ARG A 90 -1.30 -1.22 24.94
N GLU A 91 -0.41 -1.35 25.92
CA GLU A 91 0.88 -2.01 25.71
C GLU A 91 0.72 -3.51 25.42
N ALA A 92 -0.25 -4.17 26.05
CA ALA A 92 -0.61 -5.56 25.72
C ALA A 92 -1.09 -5.69 24.27
N LEU A 93 -1.98 -4.80 23.80
CA LEU A 93 -2.47 -4.80 22.43
C LEU A 93 -1.34 -4.54 21.43
N LYS A 94 -0.47 -3.56 21.72
CA LYS A 94 0.68 -3.21 20.87
C LYS A 94 1.70 -4.34 20.80
N SER A 95 1.96 -5.05 21.91
CA SER A 95 2.78 -6.26 21.90
C SER A 95 2.12 -7.33 21.04
N ALA A 96 0.84 -7.65 21.26
CA ALA A 96 0.14 -8.66 20.48
C ALA A 96 0.13 -8.34 18.97
N MET A 97 -0.01 -7.07 18.59
CA MET A 97 0.10 -6.64 17.19
C MET A 97 1.51 -6.82 16.63
N ARG A 98 2.56 -6.52 17.42
CA ARG A 98 3.96 -6.75 17.04
C ARG A 98 4.20 -8.25 16.86
N ASP A 99 3.77 -9.07 17.81
CA ASP A 99 3.98 -10.52 17.81
C ASP A 99 3.26 -11.15 16.61
N ALA A 100 1.99 -10.80 16.37
CA ALA A 100 1.23 -11.25 15.20
C ALA A 100 1.86 -10.80 13.86
N ARG A 101 2.50 -9.62 13.84
CA ARG A 101 3.26 -9.16 12.66
C ARG A 101 4.53 -9.98 12.48
N GLU A 102 5.26 -10.26 13.55
CA GLU A 102 6.48 -11.07 13.52
C GLU A 102 6.17 -12.50 13.08
N GLU A 103 5.13 -13.13 13.61
CA GLU A 103 4.64 -14.45 13.18
C GLU A 103 4.32 -14.46 11.68
N ARG A 104 3.60 -13.45 11.19
CA ARG A 104 3.31 -13.32 9.76
C ARG A 104 4.58 -13.18 8.93
N MET A 105 5.55 -12.38 9.41
CA MET A 105 6.83 -12.20 8.73
C MET A 105 7.66 -13.48 8.73
N GLN A 106 7.65 -14.24 9.82
CA GLN A 106 8.32 -15.54 9.93
C GLN A 106 7.68 -16.56 8.98
N GLY A 107 6.35 -16.67 8.97
CA GLY A 107 5.63 -17.55 8.05
C GLY A 107 5.88 -17.19 6.59
N HIS A 108 5.95 -15.89 6.26
CA HIS A 108 6.33 -15.46 4.91
C HIS A 108 7.77 -15.84 4.56
N ARG A 109 8.72 -15.70 5.49
CA ARG A 109 10.12 -16.11 5.30
C ARG A 109 10.26 -17.62 5.11
N GLN A 110 9.53 -18.42 5.89
CA GLN A 110 9.53 -19.89 5.76
C GLN A 110 8.96 -20.32 4.41
N ALA A 111 7.78 -19.82 4.04
CA ALA A 111 7.17 -20.13 2.75
C ALA A 111 8.06 -19.70 1.56
N MET A 112 8.78 -18.59 1.71
CA MET A 112 9.79 -18.17 0.73
C MET A 112 10.95 -19.17 0.65
N GLN A 113 11.51 -19.58 1.79
CA GLN A 113 12.62 -20.53 1.86
C GLN A 113 12.25 -21.89 1.27
N GLU A 114 11.09 -22.45 1.62
CA GLU A 114 10.59 -23.72 1.07
C GLU A 114 10.47 -23.64 -0.45
N ARG A 115 9.91 -22.55 -0.96
CA ARG A 115 9.75 -22.37 -2.40
C ARG A 115 11.10 -22.24 -3.11
N LEU A 116 12.05 -21.51 -2.55
CA LEU A 116 13.39 -21.39 -3.12
C LEU A 116 14.14 -22.73 -3.08
N GLY A 117 14.03 -23.48 -1.98
CA GLY A 117 14.59 -24.84 -1.88
C GLY A 117 14.06 -25.76 -2.97
N ALA A 118 12.74 -25.76 -3.19
CA ALA A 118 12.13 -26.55 -4.27
C ALA A 118 12.58 -26.11 -5.68
N LEU A 119 12.90 -24.83 -5.90
CA LEU A 119 13.49 -24.36 -7.17
C LEU A 119 14.91 -24.88 -7.33
N TYR A 120 15.74 -24.74 -6.30
CA TYR A 120 17.14 -25.17 -6.33
C TYR A 120 17.24 -26.68 -6.53
N ASP A 121 16.35 -27.46 -5.90
CA ASP A 121 16.26 -28.90 -6.09
C ASP A 121 15.84 -29.27 -7.52
N ARG A 122 14.89 -28.53 -8.11
CA ARG A 122 14.47 -28.73 -9.51
C ARG A 122 15.59 -28.43 -10.50
N TRP A 123 16.41 -27.42 -10.21
CA TRP A 123 17.56 -27.06 -11.04
C TRP A 123 18.77 -27.96 -10.79
N GLU A 124 18.68 -28.89 -9.82
CA GLU A 124 19.74 -29.82 -9.45
C GLU A 124 21.05 -29.09 -9.08
N LEU A 125 20.94 -27.90 -8.46
CA LEU A 125 22.10 -27.11 -8.05
C LEU A 125 22.95 -27.86 -7.03
N ASP A 126 24.26 -27.82 -7.20
CA ASP A 126 25.21 -28.41 -6.26
C ASP A 126 25.40 -27.55 -5.00
N ASP A 127 26.10 -28.11 -4.00
CA ASP A 127 26.32 -27.42 -2.72
C ASP A 127 27.13 -26.12 -2.89
N SER A 128 28.02 -26.06 -3.87
CA SER A 128 28.85 -24.88 -4.15
C SER A 128 28.03 -23.76 -4.79
N GLU A 129 27.16 -24.08 -5.74
CA GLU A 129 26.23 -23.14 -6.37
C GLU A 129 25.22 -22.61 -5.34
N ARG A 130 24.67 -23.49 -4.50
CA ARG A 130 23.76 -23.09 -3.41
C ARG A 130 24.43 -22.17 -2.40
N GLN A 131 25.70 -22.46 -2.07
CA GLN A 131 26.47 -21.60 -1.19
C GLN A 131 26.76 -20.25 -1.83
N ALA A 132 27.15 -20.20 -3.10
CA ALA A 132 27.37 -18.96 -3.84
C ALA A 132 26.10 -18.08 -3.90
N LEU A 133 24.91 -18.69 -4.10
CA LEU A 133 23.62 -17.98 -4.05
C LEU A 133 23.32 -17.42 -2.66
N ALA A 134 23.63 -18.16 -1.60
CA ALA A 134 23.45 -17.70 -0.23
C ALA A 134 24.37 -16.51 0.07
N GLU A 135 25.63 -16.58 -0.35
CA GLU A 135 26.62 -15.50 -0.20
C GLU A 135 26.21 -14.24 -0.98
N ALA A 136 25.77 -14.38 -2.23
CA ALA A 136 25.27 -13.26 -3.03
C ALA A 136 24.06 -12.55 -2.38
N ARG A 137 23.19 -13.30 -1.70
CA ARG A 137 22.06 -12.74 -0.95
C ARG A 137 22.50 -12.04 0.33
N GLU A 138 23.45 -12.61 1.07
CA GLU A 138 23.97 -11.99 2.29
C GLU A 138 24.76 -10.71 2.00
N ALA A 139 25.51 -10.67 0.90
CA ALA A 139 26.16 -9.46 0.39
C ALA A 139 25.12 -8.36 0.12
N MET A 140 24.09 -8.63 -0.70
CA MET A 140 23.01 -7.67 -0.97
C MET A 140 22.35 -7.16 0.32
N MET A 141 22.16 -8.04 1.32
CA MET A 141 21.60 -7.65 2.61
C MET A 141 22.54 -6.79 3.43
N ALA A 142 23.86 -7.00 3.33
CA ALA A 142 24.86 -6.14 3.94
C ALA A 142 24.85 -4.75 3.30
N ASP A 143 24.85 -4.67 1.97
CA ASP A 143 24.81 -3.41 1.23
C ASP A 143 23.52 -2.65 1.55
N ALA A 144 22.37 -3.35 1.61
CA ALA A 144 21.10 -2.77 2.01
C ALA A 144 21.09 -2.23 3.45
N ARG A 145 21.85 -2.83 4.37
CA ARG A 145 22.01 -2.34 5.74
C ARG A 145 22.87 -1.08 5.76
N GLU A 146 24.00 -1.09 5.07
CA GLU A 146 24.88 0.08 4.94
C GLU A 146 24.15 1.26 4.29
N LEU A 147 23.40 0.99 3.22
CA LEU A 147 22.60 1.99 2.52
C LEU A 147 21.53 2.64 3.42
N ARG A 148 21.03 1.91 4.42
CA ARG A 148 20.06 2.46 5.39
C ARG A 148 20.71 3.42 6.38
N GLU A 149 21.99 3.24 6.67
CA GLU A 149 22.77 4.03 7.61
C GLU A 149 23.41 5.26 6.93
N ARG A 150 23.62 5.19 5.62
CA ARG A 150 24.10 6.29 4.79
C ARG A 150 23.11 7.44 4.69
N GLU A 151 23.62 8.66 4.79
CA GLU A 151 22.89 9.89 4.48
C GLU A 151 22.94 10.20 2.98
N PHE A 152 21.87 10.77 2.45
CA PHE A 152 21.74 11.15 1.04
C PHE A 152 21.29 12.60 0.95
N GLU A 153 21.79 13.32 -0.04
CA GLU A 153 21.40 14.71 -0.26
C GLU A 153 19.97 14.80 -0.79
N ASN A 154 19.52 13.78 -1.54
CA ASN A 154 18.18 13.72 -2.10
C ASN A 154 17.68 12.27 -2.29
N ARG A 155 16.40 12.15 -2.64
CA ARG A 155 15.74 10.85 -2.84
C ARG A 155 16.20 10.12 -4.11
N GLU A 156 16.62 10.85 -5.13
CA GLU A 156 17.10 10.28 -6.39
C GLU A 156 18.44 9.58 -6.21
N GLU A 157 19.36 10.19 -5.47
CA GLU A 157 20.64 9.59 -5.10
C GLU A 157 20.44 8.28 -4.33
N ARG A 158 19.51 8.28 -3.36
CA ARG A 158 19.11 7.06 -2.65
C ARG A 158 18.50 6.01 -3.59
N HIS A 159 17.75 6.43 -4.59
CA HIS A 159 17.13 5.53 -5.56
C HIS A 159 18.17 4.87 -6.47
N GLU A 160 19.12 5.65 -7.00
CA GLU A 160 20.20 5.13 -7.84
C GLU A 160 21.10 4.19 -7.05
N ALA A 161 21.42 4.50 -5.79
CA ALA A 161 22.19 3.58 -4.94
C ALA A 161 21.44 2.25 -4.67
N TRP A 162 20.11 2.28 -4.48
CA TRP A 162 19.30 1.05 -4.44
C TRP A 162 19.26 0.28 -5.76
N LYS A 163 19.39 0.98 -6.88
CA LYS A 163 19.39 0.39 -8.21
C LYS A 163 20.74 -0.27 -8.49
N GLU A 164 21.85 0.34 -8.08
CA GLU A 164 23.19 -0.22 -8.12
C GLU A 164 23.26 -1.55 -7.35
N ILE A 165 22.85 -1.58 -6.07
CA ILE A 165 22.79 -2.82 -5.27
C ILE A 165 21.98 -3.92 -5.98
N ARG A 166 20.85 -3.56 -6.61
CA ARG A 166 20.05 -4.54 -7.36
C ARG A 166 20.73 -5.03 -8.63
N HIS A 167 21.49 -4.17 -9.31
CA HIS A 167 22.26 -4.54 -10.49
C HIS A 167 23.43 -5.45 -10.12
N GLU A 168 24.18 -5.13 -9.07
CA GLU A 168 25.29 -5.95 -8.57
C GLU A 168 24.79 -7.32 -8.10
N HIS A 169 23.70 -7.34 -7.32
CA HIS A 169 23.08 -8.61 -6.91
C HIS A 169 22.61 -9.44 -8.11
N HIS A 170 21.99 -8.81 -9.12
CA HIS A 170 21.61 -9.51 -10.34
C HIS A 170 22.82 -10.05 -11.10
N ALA A 171 23.91 -9.28 -11.20
CA ALA A 171 25.14 -9.72 -11.86
C ALA A 171 25.74 -10.93 -11.15
N ALA A 172 25.83 -10.90 -9.81
CA ALA A 172 26.30 -12.04 -9.02
C ALA A 172 25.43 -13.29 -9.22
N LEU A 173 24.10 -13.14 -9.32
CA LEU A 173 23.22 -14.26 -9.62
C LEU A 173 23.42 -14.81 -11.04
N ALA A 174 23.73 -13.95 -12.02
CA ALA A 174 23.91 -14.34 -13.43
C ALA A 174 25.23 -15.11 -13.68
N GLU A 175 26.19 -15.03 -12.76
CA GLU A 175 27.39 -15.88 -12.80
C GLU A 175 27.10 -17.34 -12.41
N ILE A 176 26.01 -17.56 -11.67
CA ILE A 176 25.63 -18.87 -11.11
C ILE A 176 24.45 -19.47 -11.88
N LEU A 177 23.47 -18.64 -12.23
CA LEU A 177 22.21 -19.04 -12.84
C LEU A 177 22.13 -18.52 -14.27
N ASN A 178 21.52 -19.32 -15.14
CA ASN A 178 21.19 -18.88 -16.50
C ASN A 178 19.97 -17.92 -16.52
N ASP A 179 19.74 -17.28 -17.67
CA ASP A 179 18.67 -16.29 -17.84
C ASP A 179 17.26 -16.85 -17.53
N GLU A 180 17.00 -18.11 -17.86
CA GLU A 180 15.70 -18.75 -17.58
C GLU A 180 15.50 -18.94 -16.07
N GLN A 181 16.52 -19.45 -15.38
CA GLN A 181 16.52 -19.65 -13.93
C GLN A 181 16.41 -18.31 -13.18
N LEU A 182 17.07 -17.24 -13.66
CA LEU A 182 16.97 -15.89 -13.10
C LEU A 182 15.53 -15.35 -13.16
N GLU A 183 14.86 -15.49 -14.31
CA GLU A 183 13.48 -15.05 -14.44
C GLU A 183 12.53 -15.90 -13.58
N GLU A 184 12.75 -17.22 -13.50
CA GLU A 184 11.99 -18.08 -12.58
C GLU A 184 12.19 -17.67 -11.12
N LEU A 185 13.43 -17.39 -10.70
CA LEU A 185 13.77 -16.91 -9.36
C LEU A 185 13.04 -15.61 -9.03
N LYS A 186 13.05 -14.66 -9.97
CA LYS A 186 12.37 -13.37 -9.86
C LYS A 186 10.85 -13.54 -9.77
N GLN A 187 10.25 -14.39 -10.59
CA GLN A 187 8.81 -14.68 -10.55
C GLN A 187 8.42 -15.36 -9.25
N ALA A 188 9.27 -16.24 -8.74
CA ALA A 188 9.13 -16.75 -7.40
C ALA A 188 9.16 -15.57 -6.42
N MET A 189 10.25 -14.82 -6.29
CA MET A 189 10.37 -13.75 -5.28
C MET A 189 9.23 -12.73 -5.22
N LYS A 190 8.45 -12.52 -6.29
CA LYS A 190 7.24 -11.70 -6.25
C LYS A 190 6.24 -12.18 -5.18
N PRO A 191 5.71 -11.27 -4.34
CA PRO A 191 4.65 -11.62 -3.41
C PRO A 191 3.43 -12.09 -4.20
N ARG A 192 2.84 -13.23 -3.80
CA ARG A 192 1.55 -13.66 -4.34
C ARG A 192 0.52 -12.63 -3.89
N HIS A 193 0.13 -11.74 -4.80
CA HIS A 193 -1.00 -10.84 -4.55
C HIS A 193 -2.22 -11.71 -4.26
N LYS A 194 -2.73 -11.67 -3.03
CA LYS A 194 -4.07 -12.17 -2.77
C LYS A 194 -5.03 -11.28 -3.58
N PRO A 195 -5.99 -11.84 -4.35
CA PRO A 195 -7.02 -11.02 -4.95
C PRO A 195 -7.76 -10.26 -3.85
N HIS A 196 -7.84 -8.93 -3.98
CA HIS A 196 -8.60 -8.06 -3.09
C HIS A 196 -10.10 -8.25 -3.34
N HIS A 197 -10.67 -9.37 -2.90
CA HIS A 197 -12.12 -9.54 -2.80
C HIS A 197 -12.45 -10.20 -1.47
N ALA A 198 -12.54 -9.39 -0.42
CA ALA A 198 -13.45 -9.71 0.68
C ALA A 198 -14.85 -9.22 0.27
N PRO A 199 -15.90 -10.05 0.31
CA PRO A 199 -17.26 -9.56 0.11
C PRO A 199 -17.60 -8.61 1.26
N ARG A 200 -18.01 -7.39 0.89
CA ARG A 200 -18.52 -6.39 1.83
C ARG A 200 -19.75 -7.00 2.50
N GLY A 201 -19.67 -7.25 3.80
CA GLY A 201 -20.71 -7.94 4.55
C GLY A 201 -22.09 -7.34 4.32
N GLU A 202 -23.06 -8.21 4.05
CA GLU A 202 -24.47 -7.91 4.19
C GLU A 202 -24.70 -7.42 5.63
N ARG A 203 -25.11 -6.16 5.76
CA ARG A 203 -25.69 -5.67 7.01
C ARG A 203 -27.07 -6.33 7.14
N PRO A 204 -27.36 -7.06 8.22
CA PRO A 204 -28.73 -7.48 8.48
C PRO A 204 -29.57 -6.23 8.79
N ASN A 205 -30.63 -6.02 8.01
CA ASN A 205 -31.69 -5.08 8.37
C ASN A 205 -32.42 -5.67 9.58
N ALA A 206 -32.38 -4.97 10.72
CA ALA A 206 -33.31 -5.11 11.83
C ALA A 206 -33.58 -3.70 12.39
#